data_AF-Q8YKZ1-F1
#
_entry.id   AF-Q8YKZ1-F1
#
_cell.length_a   1.000
_cell.length_b   1.000
_cell.length_c   1.000
_cell.angle_alpha   90.00
_cell.angle_beta   90.00
_cell.angle_gamma   90.00
#
_symmetry.space_group_name_H-M   'P 1'
#
loop_
_entity.id
_entity.type
_entity.pdbx_description
1 polymer ?
#
loop_
_entity_poly.entity_id
_entity_poly.type
_entity_poly.pdbx_seq_one_letter_code
_entity_poly.pdbx_strand_id
1 'polypeptide(L)'
;MVVVCHKDRLCRFGFKLIQWLCEKCNCELVVLNQAQLSPEREMVEDILAIIHVFSCRLYGLRKYKQEIRKGLHAIPDDINTRTRAIVNEVGKAES
;
A
#
# COMPACT_ATOMS: atom_id res chain seq x y z
N MET A 1 -3.59 32.66 5.87
CA MET A 1 -4.74 32.74 4.94
C MET A 1 -4.53 31.72 3.84
N VAL A 2 -5.42 30.73 3.74
CA VAL A 2 -5.37 29.70 2.70
C VAL A 2 -6.59 29.90 1.80
N VAL A 3 -6.35 30.10 0.51
CA VAL A 3 -7.41 30.29 -0.48
C VAL A 3 -7.45 29.06 -1.39
N VAL A 4 -8.62 28.43 -1.50
CA VAL A 4 -8.80 27.23 -2.31
C VAL A 4 -9.90 27.47 -3.33
N CYS A 5 -9.67 27.13 -4.60
CA CYS A 5 -10.68 27.29 -5.64
C CYS A 5 -11.82 26.25 -5.58
N HIS A 6 -11.67 25.16 -4.81
CA HIS A 6 -12.72 24.15 -4.66
C HIS A 6 -12.48 23.28 -3.44
N LYS A 7 -13.57 22.85 -2.80
CA LYS A 7 -13.50 21.99 -1.62
C LYS A 7 -12.80 20.64 -1.94
N ASP A 8 -13.09 20.09 -3.11
CA ASP A 8 -12.51 18.83 -3.59
C ASP A 8 -11.01 18.91 -3.93
N ARG A 9 -10.48 20.12 -4.25
CA ARG A 9 -9.04 20.30 -4.45
C ARG A 9 -8.23 20.32 -3.16
N LEU A 10 -8.84 20.69 -2.03
CA LEU A 10 -8.16 20.69 -0.74
C LEU A 10 -8.08 19.26 -0.20
N CYS A 11 -9.22 18.57 -0.18
CA CYS A 11 -9.30 17.17 0.21
C CYS A 11 -10.66 16.57 -0.16
N ARG A 12 -10.67 15.33 -0.68
CA ARG A 12 -11.90 14.57 -0.88
C ARG A 12 -12.51 14.07 0.44
N PHE A 13 -11.66 13.79 1.43
CA PHE A 13 -12.04 13.44 2.80
C PHE A 13 -11.23 14.25 3.81
N GLY A 14 -11.80 14.52 5.00
CA GLY A 14 -11.06 15.18 6.07
C GLY A 14 -11.07 16.71 6.02
N PHE A 15 -12.00 17.32 5.27
CA PHE A 15 -12.13 18.78 5.25
C PHE A 15 -12.31 19.37 6.65
N LYS A 16 -13.09 18.69 7.50
CA LYS A 16 -13.25 19.05 8.92
C LYS A 16 -11.94 19.02 9.71
N LEU A 17 -11.04 18.08 9.39
CA LEU A 17 -9.73 18.00 10.05
C LEU A 17 -8.84 19.16 9.63
N ILE A 18 -8.83 19.48 8.33
CA ILE A 18 -8.04 20.61 7.82
C ILE A 18 -8.60 21.93 8.36
N GLN A 19 -9.92 22.09 8.41
CA GLN A 19 -10.55 23.25 9.02
C GLN A 19 -10.15 23.40 10.49
N TRP A 20 -10.23 22.33 11.28
CA TRP A 20 -9.81 22.34 12.69
C TRP A 20 -8.33 22.70 12.85
N LEU A 21 -7.46 22.18 11.96
CA LEU A 21 -6.04 22.51 11.95
C LEU A 21 -5.80 23.98 11.62
N CYS A 22 -6.52 24.52 10.63
CA CYS A 22 -6.45 25.93 10.25
C CYS A 22 -6.92 26.84 11.39
N GLU A 23 -8.00 26.50 12.10
CA GLU A 23 -8.48 27.22 13.29
C GLU A 23 -7.42 27.24 14.40
N LYS A 24 -6.73 26.11 14.65
CA LYS A 24 -5.64 26.04 15.63
C LYS A 24 -4.41 26.87 15.25
N CYS A 25 -4.17 27.05 13.96
CA CYS A 25 -3.05 27.80 13.42
C CYS A 25 -3.39 29.27 13.11
N ASN A 26 -4.53 29.80 13.59
CA ASN A 26 -5.02 31.15 13.30
C ASN A 26 -5.07 31.46 11.78
N CYS A 27 -5.32 30.44 10.95
CA CYS A 27 -5.44 30.57 9.51
C CYS A 27 -6.90 30.49 9.07
N GLU A 28 -7.34 31.50 8.34
CA GLU A 28 -8.65 31.48 7.69
C GLU A 28 -8.58 30.70 6.36
N LEU A 29 -9.52 29.78 6.16
CA LEU A 29 -9.67 28.96 4.96
C LEU A 29 -10.83 29.51 4.12
N VAL A 30 -10.52 30.12 2.99
CA VAL A 30 -11.51 30.72 2.08
C VAL A 30 -11.66 29.83 0.84
N VAL A 31 -12.87 29.34 0.59
CA VAL A 31 -13.19 28.50 -0.57
C VAL A 31 -13.85 29.35 -1.66
N LEU A 32 -13.11 29.66 -2.72
CA LEU A 32 -13.57 30.36 -3.91
C LEU A 32 -14.22 29.37 -4.86
N ASN A 33 -15.52 29.07 -4.71
CA ASN A 33 -16.25 28.12 -5.57
C ASN A 33 -16.20 28.53 -7.06
N GLN A 34 -15.21 28.04 -7.81
CA GLN A 34 -15.01 28.38 -9.23
C GLN A 34 -14.45 27.18 -10.02
N ALA A 35 -15.34 26.29 -10.46
CA ALA A 35 -15.19 25.45 -11.65
C ALA A 35 -16.51 24.68 -11.88
N GLN A 36 -16.96 24.74 -13.13
CA GLN A 36 -18.09 23.99 -13.67
C GLN A 36 -17.56 22.67 -14.24
N LEU A 37 -17.37 21.65 -13.40
CA LEU A 37 -17.45 20.26 -13.86
C LEU A 37 -18.73 19.66 -13.30
N SER A 38 -19.33 18.71 -14.02
CA SER A 38 -20.50 18.04 -13.48
C SER A 38 -20.06 17.27 -12.22
N PRO A 39 -20.80 17.38 -11.10
CA PRO A 39 -20.41 16.77 -9.83
C PRO A 39 -20.25 15.24 -9.97
N GLU A 40 -20.94 14.61 -10.93
CA GLU A 40 -20.79 13.18 -11.19
C GLU A 40 -19.40 12.83 -11.74
N ARG A 41 -18.84 13.64 -12.65
CA ARG A 41 -17.51 13.37 -13.22
C ARG A 41 -16.42 13.47 -12.17
N GLU A 42 -16.46 14.51 -11.32
CA GLU A 42 -15.49 14.66 -10.25
C GLU A 42 -15.52 13.49 -9.26
N MET A 43 -16.72 12.97 -8.94
CA MET A 43 -16.83 11.78 -8.08
C MET A 43 -16.21 10.54 -8.72
N VAL A 44 -16.44 10.33 -10.02
CA VAL A 44 -15.88 9.17 -10.74
C VAL A 44 -14.36 9.24 -10.80
N GLU A 45 -13.79 10.40 -11.12
CA GLU A 45 -12.34 10.59 -11.17
C GLU A 45 -11.68 10.26 -9.83
N ASP A 46 -12.30 10.67 -8.73
CA ASP A 46 -11.75 10.39 -7.40
C ASP A 46 -11.87 8.94 -6.98
N ILE A 47 -12.97 8.28 -7.32
CA ILE A 47 -13.11 6.83 -7.10
C ILE A 47 -12.03 6.08 -7.90
N LEU A 48 -11.79 6.47 -9.15
CA LEU A 48 -10.74 5.89 -9.99
C LEU A 48 -9.35 6.10 -9.37
N ALA A 49 -9.05 7.31 -8.88
CA ALA A 49 -7.78 7.61 -8.23
C ALA A 49 -7.56 6.74 -6.98
N ILE A 50 -8.59 6.58 -6.14
CA ILE A 50 -8.57 5.71 -4.95
C ILE A 50 -8.30 4.26 -5.35
N ILE A 51 -9.09 3.72 -6.29
CA ILE A 51 -8.95 2.34 -6.77
C ILE A 51 -7.55 2.10 -7.34
N HIS A 52 -7.02 3.05 -8.12
CA HIS A 52 -5.71 2.96 -8.71
C HIS A 52 -4.61 2.83 -7.65
N VAL A 53 -4.59 3.72 -6.65
CA VAL A 53 -3.60 3.70 -5.56
C VAL A 53 -3.67 2.39 -4.77
N PHE A 54 -4.87 1.94 -4.41
CA PHE A 54 -5.04 0.67 -3.69
C PHE A 54 -4.65 -0.54 -4.54
N SER A 55 -4.97 -0.53 -5.83
CA SER A 55 -4.57 -1.57 -6.78
C SER A 55 -3.06 -1.67 -6.85
N CYS A 56 -2.34 -0.56 -7.05
CA CYS A 56 -0.87 -0.54 -7.07
C CYS A 56 -0.27 -1.12 -5.77
N ARG A 57 -0.80 -0.75 -4.60
CA ARG A 57 -0.34 -1.27 -3.30
C ARG A 57 -0.58 -2.78 -3.16
N LEU A 58 -1.76 -3.26 -3.55
CA LEU A 58 -2.11 -4.69 -3.50
C LEU A 58 -1.27 -5.52 -4.47
N TYR A 59 -1.04 -5.03 -5.69
CA TYR A 59 -0.14 -5.67 -6.65
C TYR A 59 1.30 -5.75 -6.11
N GLY A 60 1.80 -4.67 -5.49
CA GLY A 60 3.12 -4.65 -4.85
C GLY A 60 3.26 -5.69 -3.73
N LEU A 61 2.25 -5.80 -2.86
CA LEU A 61 2.21 -6.81 -1.79
C LEU A 61 2.16 -8.25 -2.32
N ARG A 62 1.41 -8.50 -3.39
CA ARG A 62 1.35 -9.82 -4.04
C ARG A 62 2.71 -10.21 -4.64
N LYS A 63 3.39 -9.26 -5.30
CA LYS A 63 4.74 -9.49 -5.83
C LYS A 63 5.72 -9.83 -4.71
N TYR A 64 5.73 -9.06 -3.62
CA TYR A 64 6.63 -9.32 -2.48
C TYR A 64 6.38 -10.70 -1.83
N LYS A 65 5.11 -11.08 -1.63
CA LYS A 65 4.74 -12.40 -1.10
C LYS A 65 5.18 -13.55 -2.02
N GLN A 66 5.11 -13.36 -3.34
CA GLN A 66 5.59 -14.35 -4.31
C GLN A 66 7.12 -14.46 -4.31
N GLU A 67 7.84 -13.33 -4.27
CA GLU A 67 9.30 -13.33 -4.25
C GLU A 67 9.86 -13.94 -2.96
N ILE A 68 9.26 -13.66 -1.79
CA ILE A 68 9.63 -14.35 -0.54
C ILE A 68 9.42 -15.85 -0.66
N ARG A 69 8.27 -16.30 -1.18
CA ARG A 69 7.99 -17.74 -1.35
C ARG A 69 9.01 -18.42 -2.27
N LYS A 70 9.39 -17.77 -3.37
CA LYS A 70 10.42 -18.28 -4.27
C LYS A 70 11.79 -18.32 -3.60
N GLY A 71 12.16 -17.27 -2.86
CA GLY A 71 13.42 -17.22 -2.10
C GLY A 71 13.51 -18.27 -1.00
N LEU A 72 12.40 -18.58 -0.32
CA LEU A 72 12.33 -19.62 0.71
C LEU A 72 12.48 -21.03 0.13
N HIS A 73 11.96 -21.27 -1.08
CA HIS A 73 12.15 -22.53 -1.81
C HIS A 73 13.53 -22.64 -2.48
N ALA A 74 14.30 -21.54 -2.56
CA ALA A 74 15.65 -21.53 -3.13
C ALA A 74 16.74 -21.86 -2.11
N ILE A 75 16.40 -22.08 -0.83
CA ILE A 75 17.31 -22.70 0.14
C ILE A 75 17.35 -24.19 -0.20
N PRO A 76 18.47 -24.74 -0.71
CA PRO A 76 18.53 -26.15 -1.08
C PRO A 76 18.36 -27.03 0.16
N ASP A 77 17.61 -28.13 0.01
CA ASP A 77 17.46 -29.23 0.96
C ASP A 77 18.80 -30.00 1.22
N ASP A 78 19.94 -29.30 1.26
CA ASP A 78 21.28 -29.87 1.43
C ASP A 78 21.48 -30.45 2.85
N ILE A 79 20.67 -29.99 3.81
CA ILE A 79 20.65 -30.53 5.17
C ILE A 79 20.04 -31.94 5.19
N ASN A 80 18.99 -32.21 4.40
CA ASN A 80 18.31 -33.50 4.43
C ASN A 80 19.15 -34.60 3.74
N THR A 81 19.90 -34.24 2.70
CA THR A 81 20.76 -35.17 1.97
C THR A 81 22.00 -35.56 2.77
N ARG A 82 22.64 -34.61 3.48
CA ARG A 82 23.75 -34.92 4.41
C ARG A 82 23.32 -35.72 5.62
N THR A 83 22.14 -35.44 6.19
CA THR A 83 21.63 -36.20 7.34
C THR A 83 21.36 -37.67 6.96
N ARG A 84 20.79 -37.93 5.77
CA ARG A 84 20.58 -39.30 5.26
C ARG A 84 21.88 -40.06 4.97
N ALA A 85 22.92 -39.38 4.49
CA ALA A 85 24.22 -40.02 4.25
C ALA A 85 24.87 -40.48 5.57
N ILE A 86 24.82 -39.66 6.61
CA ILE A 86 25.40 -40.00 7.94
C ILE A 86 24.65 -41.17 8.59
N VAL A 87 23.31 -41.20 8.53
CA VAL A 87 22.53 -42.34 9.10
C VAL A 87 22.84 -43.66 8.38
N ASN A 88 23.05 -43.62 7.07
CA ASN A 88 23.38 -44.82 6.29
C ASN A 88 24.82 -45.32 6.52
N GLU A 89 25.78 -44.42 6.81
CA GLU A 89 27.15 -44.81 7.17
C GLU A 89 27.23 -45.46 8.56
N VAL A 90 26.48 -44.93 9.54
CA VAL A 90 26.44 -45.51 10.90
C VAL A 90 25.78 -46.90 10.90
N GLY A 91 24.70 -47.10 10.14
CA GLY A 91 24.04 -48.41 10.04
C GLY A 91 24.86 -49.52 9.38
N LYS A 92 25.97 -49.19 8.71
CA LYS A 92 26.85 -50.18 8.06
C LYS A 92 28.04 -50.60 8.93
N ALA A 93 28.29 -49.90 10.04
CA ALA A 93 29.34 -50.23 10.99
C ALA A 93 28.87 -51.16 12.12
N GLU A 94 27.56 -51.39 12.24
CA GLU A 94 26.93 -52.23 13.28
C GLU A 94 26.44 -53.60 12.75
N SER A 95 26.92 -54.05 11.58
CA SER A 95 26.66 -55.39 11.03
C SER A 95 27.93 -56.12 10.63
#